data_AF-A0AAX2CHG5-F1
#
_entry.id   AF-A0AAX2CHG5-F1
#
_cell.length_a   1.000
_cell.length_b   1.000
_cell.length_c   1.000
_cell.angle_alpha   90.00
_cell.angle_beta   90.00
_cell.angle_gamma   90.00
#
_symmetry.space_group_name_H-M   'P 1'
#
loop_
_entity.id
_entity.type
_entity.pdbx_description
1 polymer ?
#
loop_
_entity_poly.entity_id
_entity_poly.type
_entity_poly.pdbx_seq_one_letter_code
_entity_poly.pdbx_strand_id
1 'polypeptide(L)' 'MSKMIFHDQQRKQLEKNENVVKISERSIRYCPDLKVCIVK' A
#
# COMPACT_ATOMS: atom_id res chain seq x y z
N MET A 1 -12.50 -15.43 -10.36
CA MET A 1 -11.76 -14.59 -9.39
C MET A 1 -11.93 -13.14 -9.77
N SER A 2 -12.50 -12.31 -8.89
CA SER A 2 -12.57 -10.87 -9.14
C SER A 2 -11.17 -10.28 -9.00
N LYS A 3 -10.74 -9.50 -10.00
CA LYS A 3 -9.44 -8.83 -9.96
C LYS A 3 -9.57 -7.67 -8.97
N MET A 4 -8.82 -7.70 -7.88
CA MET A 4 -8.85 -6.64 -6.86
C MET A 4 -8.35 -5.33 -7.50
N ILE A 5 -9.21 -4.32 -7.55
CA ILE A 5 -8.89 -2.98 -8.07
C ILE A 5 -8.98 -2.00 -6.90
N PHE A 6 -7.91 -1.25 -6.65
CA PHE A 6 -7.90 -0.21 -5.63
C PHE A 6 -8.66 1.03 -6.12
N HIS A 7 -9.71 1.40 -5.40
CA HIS A 7 -10.43 2.65 -5.63
C HIS A 7 -9.59 3.87 -5.23
N ASP A 8 -9.88 5.04 -5.81
CA ASP A 8 -9.17 6.30 -5.51
C ASP A 8 -9.07 6.63 -4.02
N GLN A 9 -10.14 6.38 -3.26
CA GLN A 9 -10.14 6.62 -1.81
C GLN A 9 -9.14 5.72 -1.08
N GLN A 10 -9.02 4.45 -1.49
CA GLN A 10 -8.05 3.51 -0.92
C GLN A 10 -6.63 3.89 -1.30
N ARG A 11 -6.40 4.32 -2.54
CA ARG A 11 -5.08 4.80 -2.99
C ARG A 11 -4.64 6.02 -2.20
N LYS A 12 -5.52 7.02 -2.03
CA LYS A 12 -5.23 8.21 -1.22
C LYS A 12 -4.85 7.89 0.23
N GLN A 13 -5.42 6.83 0.81
CA GLN A 13 -5.04 6.39 2.16
C GLN A 13 -3.67 5.70 2.16
N LEU A 14 -3.40 4.88 1.14
CA LEU A 14 -2.12 4.20 0.99
C LEU A 14 -0.97 5.17 0.64
N GLU A 15 -1.24 6.23 -0.11
CA GLU A 15 -0.26 7.28 -0.46
C GLU A 15 0.21 8.06 0.78
N LYS A 16 -0.62 8.12 1.83
CA LYS A 16 -0.24 8.73 3.11
C LYS A 16 0.65 7.83 3.96
N ASN A 17 0.79 6.55 3.61
CA ASN A 17 1.62 5.63 4.35
C ASN A 17 3.08 5.76 3.88
N GLU A 18 3.95 6.22 4.77
CA GLU A 18 5.38 6.42 4.52
C GLU A 18 6.12 5.13 4.12
N ASN A 19 5.54 3.97 4.43
CA ASN A 19 6.08 2.67 4.05
C ASN A 19 5.70 2.23 2.63
N VAL A 20 4.82 2.96 1.95
CA VAL A 20 4.36 2.63 0.60
C VAL A 20 5.17 3.43 -0.42
N VAL A 21 5.89 2.72 -1.28
CA VAL A 21 6.75 3.32 -2.32
C VAL A 21 5.97 3.62 -3.59
N LYS A 22 5.06 2.71 -3.96
CA LYS A 22 4.32 2.84 -5.22
C LYS A 22 2.98 2.14 -5.14
N ILE A 23 1.94 2.80 -5.63
CA ILE A 23 0.61 2.23 -5.75
C ILE A 23 0.23 2.19 -7.22
N SER A 24 -0.38 1.08 -7.63
CA SER A 24 -1.01 0.89 -8.93
C SER A 24 -2.44 0.43 -8.72
N GLU A 25 -3.23 0.39 -9.79
CA GLU A 25 -4.61 -0.10 -9.78
C GLU A 25 -4.76 -1.47 -9.13
N ARG A 26 -3.75 -2.34 -9.27
CA ARG A 26 -3.82 -3.74 -8.87
C ARG A 26 -2.67 -4.19 -7.98
N SER A 27 -1.77 -3.29 -7.58
CA SER A 27 -0.60 -3.67 -6.79
C SER A 27 -0.11 -2.53 -5.91
N ILE A 28 0.38 -2.87 -4.72
CA ILE A 28 1.06 -1.94 -3.81
C ILE A 28 2.49 -2.44 -3.65
N ARG A 29 3.47 -1.55 -3.79
CA ARG A 29 4.87 -1.80 -3.44
C ARG A 29 5.19 -1.07 -2.16
N TYR A 30 5.70 -1.82 -1.21
CA TYR A 30 6.19 -1.30 0.05
C TYR A 30 7.71 -1.10 0.00
N CYS A 31 8.22 -0.26 0.89
CA CYS A 31 9.65 -0.13 1.14
C CYS A 31 10.21 -1.50 1.57
N PRO A 32 11.34 -1.95 1.01
CA PRO A 32 12.02 -3.16 1.49
C PRO A 32 12.53 -2.98 2.92
N ASP A 33 12.90 -1.74 3.30
CA ASP A 33 13.20 -1.32 4.68
C ASP A 33 11.95 -1.09 5.51
N LEU A 34 10.87 -1.85 5.25
CA LEU A 34 9.62 -1.71 6.00
C LEU A 34 10.00 -1.78 7.48
N LYS A 35 9.84 -0.67 8.20
CA LYS A 35 9.92 -0.67 9.66
C LYS A 35 8.70 -1.45 10.13
N VAL A 36 8.81 -2.78 10.11
CA VAL A 36 7.93 -3.66 10.87
C VAL A 36 8.25 -3.36 12.32
N CYS A 37 7.68 -2.27 12.85
CA CYS A 37 7.52 -2.12 14.28
C CYS A 37 6.60 -3.28 14.66
N ILE A 38 7.19 -4.39 15.08
CA ILE A 38 6.47 -5.49 15.72
C ILE A 38 5.77 -4.84 16.90
N VAL A 39 4.47 -4.59 16.74
CA VAL A 39 3.62 -4.12 17.83
C VAL A 39 3.49 -5.33 18.75
N LYS A 40 4.12 -5.23 19.93
CA LYS A 40 3.99 -6.24 21.00
C LYS A 40 2.58 -6.26 21.56
#